data_AF-A0A931TJB3-F1
#
_entry.id   AF-A0A931TJB3-F1
#
_cell.length_a   1.000
_cell.length_b   1.000
_cell.length_c   1.000
_cell.angle_alpha   90.00
_cell.angle_beta   90.00
_cell.angle_gamma   90.00
#
_symmetry.space_group_name_H-M   'P 1'
#
loop_
_entity.id
_entity.type
_entity.pdbx_description
1 polymer ?
#
loop_
_entity_poly.entity_id
_entity_poly.type
_entity_poly.pdbx_seq_one_letter_code
_entity_poly.pdbx_strand_id
1 'polypeptide(L)'
;MMERATSLEKALEICEALSVSTRGLSLRELSRTLDMPAPTVHRLLGVLKRRGYVRQDEETSRYSLTLKMLDLSFRQMGRSELRLHAYPVIREHVVRTGQRAFFAVPAVGEVTYIWSTGADEIGTYTAYGREMPGHCAVFFEREATRRLSCVRLAKPRDAAQSESVVVRLGTPPSSPDAQRMLCTCAPVFDYTGREVARVGVFTHGPDERTFAGAAPSAAWELARLISMRLGYLPATAAIA
;
A
#
# COMPACT_ATOMS: atom_id res chain seq x y z
N MET A 1 -28.22 -3.48 23.57
CA MET A 1 -27.77 -2.70 24.74
C MET A 1 -26.74 -1.71 24.22
N MET A 2 -27.03 -0.40 24.26
CA MET A 2 -26.15 0.61 23.66
C MET A 2 -24.99 0.86 24.63
N GLU A 3 -23.81 0.34 24.28
CA GLU A 3 -22.61 0.44 25.09
C GLU A 3 -22.21 1.92 25.19
N ARG A 4 -22.03 2.44 26.41
CA ARG A 4 -21.67 3.85 26.62
C ARG A 4 -20.26 4.08 26.10
N ALA A 5 -20.12 4.96 25.11
CA ALA A 5 -18.82 5.35 24.57
C ALA A 5 -17.83 5.72 25.70
N THR A 6 -16.74 4.97 25.74
CA THR A 6 -15.64 5.04 26.69
C THR A 6 -14.88 6.36 26.55
N SER A 7 -14.07 6.71 27.56
CA SER A 7 -13.21 7.90 27.47
C SER A 7 -12.16 7.81 26.35
N LEU A 8 -11.83 6.59 25.90
CA LEU A 8 -10.89 6.35 24.81
C LEU A 8 -11.52 6.66 23.45
N GLU A 9 -12.71 6.13 23.18
CA GLU A 9 -13.44 6.40 21.92
C GLU A 9 -13.65 7.89 21.74
N LYS A 10 -14.10 8.59 22.79
CA LYS A 10 -14.30 10.04 22.76
C LYS A 10 -13.01 10.82 22.47
N ALA A 11 -11.87 10.32 22.93
CA ALA A 11 -10.58 10.95 22.65
C ALA A 11 -10.16 10.76 21.18
N LEU A 12 -10.47 9.61 20.58
CA LEU A 12 -10.23 9.33 19.17
C LEU A 12 -11.17 10.15 18.27
N GLU A 13 -12.45 10.26 18.61
CA GLU A 13 -13.42 11.11 17.91
C GLU A 13 -12.98 12.58 17.87
N ILE A 14 -12.40 13.10 18.97
CA ILE A 14 -11.78 14.43 19.00
C ILE A 14 -10.62 14.54 18.00
N CYS A 15 -9.77 13.52 17.90
CA CYS A 15 -8.66 13.51 16.95
C CYS A 15 -9.16 13.47 15.50
N GLU A 16 -10.18 12.67 15.22
CA GLU A 16 -10.81 12.56 13.90
C GLU A 16 -11.45 13.89 13.48
N ALA A 17 -12.23 14.53 14.36
CA ALA A 17 -12.80 15.85 14.10
C ALA A 17 -11.74 16.92 13.80
N LEU A 18 -10.61 16.89 14.53
CA LEU A 18 -9.50 17.81 14.30
C LEU A 18 -8.76 17.55 12.98
N SER A 19 -8.71 16.29 12.50
CA SER A 19 -8.01 15.92 11.25
C SER A 19 -8.62 16.54 10.00
N VAL A 20 -9.92 16.84 10.04
CA VAL A 20 -10.66 17.44 8.91
C VAL A 20 -10.54 18.96 8.88
N SER A 21 -10.06 19.60 9.96
CA SER A 21 -9.96 21.06 10.07
C SER A 21 -8.53 21.56 9.86
N THR A 22 -8.29 22.23 8.73
CA THR A 22 -6.99 22.85 8.40
C THR A 22 -6.61 24.02 9.32
N ARG A 23 -7.61 24.72 9.88
CA ARG A 23 -7.43 25.87 10.80
C ARG A 23 -7.54 25.50 12.28
N GLY A 24 -7.70 24.22 12.60
CA GLY A 24 -8.01 23.75 13.95
C GLY A 24 -9.43 24.09 14.41
N LEU A 25 -9.82 23.57 15.57
CA LEU A 25 -11.16 23.75 16.16
C LEU A 25 -11.06 24.30 17.58
N SER A 26 -11.96 25.20 17.93
CA SER A 26 -12.17 25.65 19.31
C SER A 26 -12.89 24.57 20.12
N LEU A 27 -12.81 24.67 21.45
CA LEU A 27 -13.54 23.80 22.37
C LEU A 27 -15.05 23.79 22.10
N ARG A 28 -15.61 24.97 21.77
CA ARG A 28 -17.05 25.11 21.48
C ARG A 28 -17.45 24.45 20.17
N GLU A 29 -16.60 24.56 19.14
CA GLU A 29 -16.81 23.86 17.87
C GLU A 29 -16.74 22.33 18.10
N LEU A 30 -15.72 21.83 18.79
CA LEU A 30 -15.59 20.39 19.11
C LEU A 30 -16.77 19.86 19.92
N SER A 31 -17.19 20.58 20.96
CA SER A 31 -18.34 20.21 21.79
C SER A 31 -19.64 20.08 20.97
N ARG A 32 -19.85 20.97 19.99
CA ARG A 32 -21.01 20.94 19.10
C ARG A 32 -20.91 19.84 18.06
N THR A 33 -19.77 19.71 17.39
CA THR A 33 -19.56 18.73 16.31
C THR A 33 -19.69 17.30 16.81
N LEU A 34 -19.25 17.04 18.05
CA LEU A 34 -19.21 15.71 18.63
C LEU A 34 -20.37 15.41 19.59
N ASP A 35 -21.30 16.37 19.77
CA ASP A 35 -22.37 16.30 20.79
C ASP A 35 -21.85 15.89 22.19
N MET A 36 -20.73 16.49 22.58
CA MET A 36 -20.07 16.21 23.85
C MET A 36 -20.12 17.41 24.80
N PRO A 37 -20.37 17.22 26.11
CA PRO A 37 -20.29 18.31 27.07
C PRO A 37 -18.91 18.98 27.08
N ALA A 38 -18.87 20.31 27.04
CA ALA A 38 -17.65 21.12 27.08
C ALA A 38 -16.62 20.70 28.16
N PRO A 39 -17.01 20.36 29.42
CA PRO A 39 -16.06 19.87 30.42
C PRO A 39 -15.38 18.55 30.04
N THR A 40 -16.08 17.66 29.34
CA THR A 40 -15.55 16.38 28.86
C THR A 40 -14.50 16.62 27.77
N VAL A 41 -14.83 17.45 26.77
CA VAL A 41 -13.92 17.81 25.69
C VAL A 41 -12.67 18.49 26.24
N HIS A 42 -12.83 19.43 27.19
CA HIS A 42 -11.71 20.10 27.86
C HIS A 42 -10.77 19.11 28.53
N ARG A 43 -11.31 18.16 29.31
CA ARG A 43 -10.51 17.15 30.02
C ARG A 43 -9.72 16.27 29.05
N LEU A 44 -10.35 15.82 27.97
CA LEU A 44 -9.73 14.97 26.95
C LEU A 44 -8.66 15.73 26.15
N LEU A 45 -8.94 16.96 25.72
CA LEU A 45 -7.95 17.84 25.09
C LEU A 45 -6.76 18.09 26.01
N GLY A 46 -6.98 18.26 27.32
CA GLY A 46 -5.90 18.38 28.29
C GLY A 46 -4.98 17.16 28.32
N VAL A 47 -5.54 15.94 28.27
CA VAL A 47 -4.75 14.70 28.18
C VAL A 47 -3.99 14.63 26.85
N LEU A 48 -4.69 14.85 25.73
CA LEU A 48 -4.09 14.80 24.39
C LEU A 48 -2.98 15.85 24.23
N LYS A 49 -3.13 17.05 24.80
CA LYS A 49 -2.13 18.12 24.80
C LYS A 49 -0.91 17.72 25.59
N ARG A 50 -1.08 17.23 26.83
CA ARG A 50 0.04 16.74 27.67
C ARG A 50 0.79 15.57 27.03
N ARG A 51 0.10 14.72 26.28
CA ARG A 51 0.69 13.58 25.55
C ARG A 51 1.25 13.98 24.17
N GLY A 52 1.08 15.23 23.77
CA GLY A 52 1.61 15.80 22.54
C GLY A 52 0.83 15.47 21.28
N TYR A 53 -0.38 14.89 21.36
CA TYR A 53 -1.23 14.58 20.20
C TYR A 53 -1.92 15.80 19.60
N VAL A 54 -2.22 16.79 20.43
CA VAL A 54 -2.80 18.08 20.01
C VAL A 54 -1.95 19.22 20.53
N ARG A 55 -1.97 20.34 19.82
CA ARG A 55 -1.47 21.64 20.28
C ARG A 55 -2.62 22.63 20.36
N GLN A 56 -2.48 23.61 21.24
CA GLN A 56 -3.40 24.73 21.33
C GLN A 56 -2.64 25.98 20.91
N ASP A 57 -3.21 26.72 19.99
CA ASP A 57 -2.70 28.01 19.54
C ASP A 57 -2.92 29.07 20.63
N GLU A 58 -1.88 29.87 20.94
CA GLU A 58 -1.90 30.81 22.06
C GLU A 58 -2.76 32.05 21.78
N GLU A 59 -2.83 32.49 20.52
CA GLU A 59 -3.58 33.68 20.13
C GLU A 59 -5.07 33.36 19.93
N THR A 60 -5.37 32.26 19.27
CA THR A 60 -6.73 31.90 18.85
C THR A 60 -7.42 30.90 19.78
N SER A 61 -6.66 30.29 20.72
CA SER A 61 -7.14 29.19 21.58
C SER A 61 -7.70 27.98 20.81
N ARG A 62 -7.41 27.86 19.51
CA ARG A 62 -7.83 26.74 18.68
C ARG A 62 -6.90 25.54 18.87
N TYR A 63 -7.48 24.36 18.85
CA TYR A 63 -6.76 23.10 18.93
C TYR A 63 -6.51 22.56 17.53
N SER A 64 -5.33 22.01 17.31
CA SER A 64 -4.95 21.32 16.08
C SER A 64 -4.20 20.03 16.41
N LEU A 65 -4.28 19.03 15.53
CA LEU A 65 -3.41 17.87 15.64
C LEU A 65 -1.94 18.29 15.49
N THR A 66 -1.05 17.57 16.18
CA THR A 66 0.38 17.63 15.91
C THR A 66 0.77 16.47 15.00
N LEU A 67 2.06 16.41 14.63
CA LEU A 67 2.62 15.27 13.93
C LEU A 67 2.86 14.05 14.84
N LYS A 68 2.40 14.04 16.10
CA LYS A 68 2.70 12.94 17.03
C LYS A 68 2.09 11.61 16.61
N MET A 69 0.87 11.60 16.06
CA MET A 69 0.30 10.37 15.49
C MET A 69 1.12 9.89 14.30
N LEU A 70 1.57 10.81 13.44
CA LEU A 70 2.45 10.49 12.33
C LEU A 70 3.81 9.94 12.82
N ASP A 71 4.41 10.53 13.87
CA ASP A 71 5.65 10.07 14.51
C ASP A 71 5.49 8.67 15.15
N LEU A 72 4.37 8.39 15.81
CA LEU A 72 4.07 7.04 16.33
C LEU A 72 3.91 6.04 15.20
N SER A 73 3.19 6.43 14.16
CA SER A 73 3.07 5.64 12.95
C SER A 73 4.45 5.47 12.31
N PHE A 74 5.33 6.47 12.27
CA PHE A 74 6.69 6.35 11.73
C PHE A 74 7.61 5.49 12.59
N ARG A 75 7.47 5.49 13.91
CA ARG A 75 8.21 4.60 14.81
C ARG A 75 7.77 3.14 14.66
N GLN A 76 6.47 2.92 14.45
CA GLN A 76 5.95 1.61 14.05
C GLN A 76 6.36 1.26 12.61
N MET A 77 6.35 2.26 11.73
CA MET A 77 6.85 2.22 10.38
C MET A 77 8.36 2.53 10.33
N GLY A 78 9.18 1.93 11.20
CA GLY A 78 10.59 1.67 10.86
C GLY A 78 10.76 0.87 9.54
N ARG A 79 9.63 0.52 8.90
CA ARG A 79 9.39 -0.08 7.59
C ARG A 79 8.89 0.91 6.50
N SER A 80 8.79 2.22 6.77
CA SER A 80 8.33 3.26 5.80
C SER A 80 9.36 3.57 4.72
N GLU A 81 10.65 3.33 4.98
CA GLU A 81 11.71 3.44 3.97
C GLU A 81 11.38 2.58 2.75
N LEU A 82 10.83 1.37 2.96
CA LEU A 82 10.37 0.50 1.90
C LEU A 82 9.46 1.21 0.91
N ARG A 83 8.46 1.94 1.40
CA ARG A 83 7.52 2.67 0.54
C ARG A 83 8.15 3.93 -0.06
N LEU A 84 8.95 4.66 0.70
CA LEU A 84 9.66 5.86 0.21
C LEU A 84 10.62 5.51 -0.94
N HIS A 85 11.26 4.34 -0.87
CA HIS A 85 12.15 3.84 -1.91
C HIS A 85 11.39 3.13 -3.05
N ALA A 86 10.28 2.46 -2.74
CA ALA A 86 9.48 1.74 -3.74
C ALA A 86 8.63 2.66 -4.61
N TYR A 87 7.94 3.63 -4.00
CA TYR A 87 6.94 4.44 -4.68
C TYR A 87 7.47 5.18 -5.92
N PRO A 88 8.62 5.87 -5.89
CA PRO A 88 9.13 6.58 -7.07
C PRO A 88 9.42 5.64 -8.24
N VAL A 89 9.99 4.46 -7.95
CA VAL A 89 10.33 3.44 -8.96
C VAL A 89 9.06 2.86 -9.59
N ILE A 90 8.08 2.51 -8.77
CA ILE A 90 6.83 1.93 -9.25
C ILE A 90 6.01 2.97 -10.02
N ARG A 91 5.93 4.21 -9.52
CA ARG A 91 5.25 5.32 -10.20
C ARG A 91 5.82 5.53 -11.59
N GLU A 92 7.14 5.65 -11.71
CA GLU A 92 7.81 5.86 -13.00
C GLU A 92 7.47 4.74 -13.99
N HIS A 93 7.51 3.48 -13.54
CA HIS A 93 7.14 2.34 -14.37
C HIS A 93 5.67 2.40 -14.82
N VAL A 94 4.75 2.70 -13.91
CA VAL A 94 3.31 2.80 -14.19
C VAL A 94 3.03 3.92 -15.20
N VAL A 95 3.63 5.09 -15.03
CA VAL A 95 3.50 6.22 -15.98
C VAL A 95 4.05 5.85 -17.35
N ARG A 96 5.23 5.24 -17.41
CA ARG A 96 5.91 4.91 -18.68
C ARG A 96 5.21 3.80 -19.46
N THR A 97 4.64 2.82 -18.78
CA THR A 97 4.13 1.58 -19.41
C THR A 97 2.61 1.50 -19.46
N GLY A 98 1.91 2.31 -18.67
CA GLY A 98 0.47 2.17 -18.44
C GLY A 98 0.07 0.90 -17.68
N GLN A 99 1.03 0.05 -17.28
CA GLN A 99 0.76 -1.16 -16.53
C GLN A 99 0.38 -0.83 -15.09
N ARG A 100 -0.51 -1.63 -14.50
CA ARG A 100 -0.83 -1.55 -13.08
C ARG A 100 0.22 -2.31 -12.31
N ALA A 101 0.59 -1.84 -11.12
CA ALA A 101 1.57 -2.47 -10.26
C ALA A 101 1.06 -2.59 -8.83
N PHE A 102 1.70 -3.44 -8.04
CA PHE A 102 1.47 -3.51 -6.60
C PHE A 102 2.77 -3.71 -5.85
N PHE A 103 2.76 -3.30 -4.59
CA PHE A 103 3.82 -3.50 -3.62
C PHE A 103 3.22 -4.10 -2.35
N ALA A 104 3.84 -5.14 -1.83
CA ALA A 104 3.31 -5.89 -0.70
C ALA A 104 4.36 -6.08 0.37
N VAL A 105 3.95 -5.94 1.63
CA VAL A 105 4.78 -6.18 2.81
C VAL A 105 4.17 -7.34 3.60
N PRO A 106 4.59 -8.60 3.33
CA PRO A 106 3.94 -9.79 3.89
C PRO A 106 3.90 -9.80 5.42
N ALA A 107 4.94 -9.29 6.07
CA ALA A 107 5.08 -9.29 7.53
C ALA A 107 4.02 -8.46 8.27
N VAL A 108 3.21 -7.66 7.56
CA VAL A 108 2.12 -6.85 8.14
C VAL A 108 0.79 -7.04 7.39
N GLY A 109 0.72 -7.96 6.43
CA GLY A 109 -0.51 -8.20 5.66
C GLY A 109 -0.97 -6.96 4.88
N GLU A 110 -0.02 -6.19 4.35
CA GLU A 110 -0.28 -4.94 3.63
C GLU A 110 0.02 -5.09 2.14
N VAL A 111 -0.89 -4.61 1.29
CA VAL A 111 -0.69 -4.52 -0.16
C VAL A 111 -1.15 -3.15 -0.68
N THR A 112 -0.23 -2.41 -1.29
CA THR A 112 -0.49 -1.14 -1.98
C THR A 112 -0.54 -1.39 -3.48
N TYR A 113 -1.66 -1.01 -4.11
CA TYR A 113 -1.88 -1.04 -5.56
C TYR A 113 -1.68 0.34 -6.14
N ILE A 114 -1.02 0.41 -7.30
CA ILE A 114 -0.67 1.65 -7.99
C ILE A 114 -1.06 1.50 -9.47
N TRP A 115 -1.80 2.45 -10.02
CA TRP A 115 -2.19 2.47 -11.43
C TRP A 115 -2.29 3.90 -11.96
N SER A 116 -2.17 4.06 -13.28
CA SER A 116 -2.41 5.34 -13.95
C SER A 116 -3.93 5.57 -14.10
N THR A 117 -4.40 6.77 -13.77
CA THR A 117 -5.78 7.24 -13.96
C THR A 117 -5.92 8.27 -15.09
N GLY A 118 -4.82 8.61 -15.76
CA GLY A 118 -4.75 9.63 -16.80
C GLY A 118 -3.30 9.92 -17.22
N ALA A 119 -3.09 10.98 -18.00
CA ALA A 119 -1.78 11.29 -18.61
C ALA A 119 -0.64 11.47 -17.59
N ASP A 120 -0.93 11.81 -16.33
CA ASP A 120 0.06 11.85 -15.24
C ASP A 120 -0.55 11.62 -13.83
N GLU A 121 -1.84 11.26 -13.77
CA GLU A 121 -2.52 11.00 -12.51
C GLU A 121 -2.34 9.54 -12.08
N ILE A 122 -2.07 9.34 -10.80
CA ILE A 122 -1.83 8.02 -10.21
C ILE A 122 -2.88 7.74 -9.14
N GLY A 123 -3.65 6.69 -9.36
CA GLY A 123 -4.50 6.09 -8.34
C GLY A 123 -3.68 5.18 -7.44
N THR A 124 -3.92 5.28 -6.13
CA THR A 124 -3.29 4.39 -5.13
C THR A 124 -4.34 3.88 -4.17
N TYR A 125 -4.28 2.59 -3.85
CA TYR A 125 -5.16 1.96 -2.86
C TYR A 125 -4.36 0.97 -2.02
N THR A 126 -4.46 1.06 -0.69
CA THR A 126 -3.78 0.13 0.23
C THR A 126 -4.80 -0.71 0.98
N ALA A 127 -4.66 -2.02 0.89
CA ALA A 127 -5.43 -2.99 1.66
C ALA A 127 -4.61 -3.45 2.87
N TYR A 128 -5.25 -3.47 4.06
CA TYR A 128 -4.66 -3.90 5.33
C TYR A 128 -5.34 -5.19 5.84
N GLY A 129 -4.61 -6.01 6.59
CA GLY A 129 -5.15 -7.20 7.26
C GLY A 129 -5.50 -8.34 6.31
N ARG A 130 -4.98 -8.31 5.07
CA ARG A 130 -5.18 -9.38 4.09
C ARG A 130 -3.90 -10.19 3.98
N GLU A 131 -3.97 -11.47 4.33
CA GLU A 131 -2.87 -12.40 4.06
C GLU A 131 -2.73 -12.55 2.55
N MET A 132 -1.59 -12.14 2.03
CA MET A 132 -1.28 -12.31 0.63
C MET A 132 -0.85 -13.77 0.39
N PRO A 133 -1.55 -14.55 -0.45
CA PRO A 133 -0.95 -15.77 -0.98
C PRO A 133 0.32 -15.35 -1.73
N GLY A 134 1.47 -15.90 -1.37
CA GLY A 134 2.78 -15.41 -1.80
C GLY A 134 3.06 -15.38 -3.31
N HIS A 135 2.11 -15.77 -4.15
CA HIS A 135 2.22 -15.79 -5.61
C HIS A 135 1.27 -14.84 -6.34
N CYS A 136 0.27 -14.25 -5.68
CA CYS A 136 -0.70 -13.35 -6.34
C CYS A 136 -1.60 -12.65 -5.33
N ALA A 137 -1.44 -11.33 -5.14
CA ALA A 137 -2.51 -10.52 -4.58
C ALA A 137 -3.35 -9.98 -5.72
N VAL A 138 -4.44 -10.67 -6.07
CA VAL A 138 -5.62 -10.00 -6.64
C VAL A 138 -6.85 -10.57 -5.96
N PHE A 139 -7.69 -9.69 -5.43
CA PHE A 139 -9.01 -10.04 -4.96
C PHE A 139 -9.93 -10.22 -6.17
N PHE A 140 -10.43 -11.43 -6.37
CA PHE A 140 -11.63 -11.69 -7.14
C PHE A 140 -12.48 -12.71 -6.38
N GLU A 141 -13.79 -12.49 -6.34
CA GLU A 141 -14.74 -13.51 -5.90
C GLU A 141 -14.52 -14.80 -6.68
N ARG A 142 -14.82 -15.95 -6.05
CA ARG A 142 -14.74 -17.30 -6.64
C ARG A 142 -15.53 -17.45 -7.95
N GLU A 143 -16.40 -16.51 -8.28
CA GLU A 143 -17.26 -16.47 -9.47
C GLU A 143 -16.77 -15.49 -10.55
N ALA A 144 -15.58 -14.91 -10.42
CA ALA A 144 -15.08 -13.96 -11.40
C ALA A 144 -14.89 -14.63 -12.78
N THR A 145 -15.48 -14.01 -13.81
CA THR A 145 -15.45 -14.42 -15.22
C THR A 145 -14.07 -14.32 -15.87
N ARG A 146 -13.01 -14.03 -15.10
CA ARG A 146 -11.65 -13.73 -15.59
C ARG A 146 -10.65 -14.77 -15.09
N ARG A 147 -9.86 -15.31 -16.02
CA ARG A 147 -8.76 -16.23 -15.70
C ARG A 147 -7.50 -15.43 -15.37
N LEU A 148 -6.98 -15.63 -14.15
CA LEU A 148 -5.74 -15.00 -13.68
C LEU A 148 -4.58 -15.99 -13.80
N SER A 149 -3.49 -15.57 -14.40
CA SER A 149 -2.23 -16.32 -14.42
C SER A 149 -1.23 -15.64 -13.49
N CYS A 150 -0.57 -16.41 -12.64
CA CYS A 150 0.33 -15.92 -11.61
C CYS A 150 1.72 -16.53 -11.79
N VAL A 151 2.74 -15.68 -11.89
CA VAL A 151 4.15 -16.11 -11.96
C VAL A 151 4.90 -15.51 -10.78
N ARG A 152 5.39 -16.40 -9.92
CA ARG A 152 6.36 -16.05 -8.89
C ARG A 152 7.76 -16.12 -9.48
N LEU A 153 8.48 -15.02 -9.41
CA LEU A 153 9.84 -14.94 -9.89
C LEU A 153 10.80 -15.05 -8.70
N ALA A 154 11.26 -16.27 -8.39
CA ALA A 154 12.23 -16.48 -7.33
C ALA A 154 13.66 -16.28 -7.84
N LYS A 155 13.89 -16.58 -9.12
CA LYS A 155 15.17 -16.37 -9.83
C LYS A 155 14.94 -15.61 -11.15
N PRO A 156 15.93 -14.84 -11.65
CA PRO A 156 15.81 -14.13 -12.94
C PRO A 156 15.42 -15.04 -14.10
N ARG A 157 15.94 -16.27 -14.13
CA ARG A 157 15.62 -17.28 -15.16
C ARG A 157 14.15 -17.68 -15.22
N ASP A 158 13.40 -17.53 -14.13
CA ASP A 158 11.99 -17.92 -14.07
C ASP A 158 11.15 -16.99 -14.97
N ALA A 159 11.65 -15.78 -15.26
CA ALA A 159 11.05 -14.86 -16.23
C ALA A 159 11.06 -15.43 -17.66
N ALA A 160 12.10 -16.18 -18.03
CA ALA A 160 12.26 -16.78 -19.35
C ALA A 160 11.54 -18.13 -19.50
N GLN A 161 11.12 -18.75 -18.40
CA GLN A 161 10.44 -20.06 -18.37
C GLN A 161 8.98 -19.95 -17.94
N SER A 162 8.35 -18.79 -18.20
CA SER A 162 7.04 -18.42 -17.68
C SER A 162 5.99 -19.52 -17.85
N GLU A 163 5.91 -20.18 -19.01
CA GLU A 163 4.93 -21.25 -19.27
C GLU A 163 4.96 -22.41 -18.25
N SER A 164 6.13 -22.75 -17.72
CA SER A 164 6.30 -23.85 -16.76
C SER A 164 6.05 -23.46 -15.30
N VAL A 165 6.01 -22.15 -15.00
CA VAL A 165 5.93 -21.60 -13.63
C VAL A 165 4.59 -20.87 -13.39
N VAL A 166 3.83 -20.59 -14.46
CA VAL A 166 2.50 -19.98 -14.38
C VAL A 166 1.52 -20.88 -13.64
N VAL A 167 0.95 -20.37 -12.55
CA VAL A 167 -0.25 -20.94 -11.91
C VAL A 167 -1.47 -20.22 -12.47
N ARG A 168 -2.40 -20.96 -13.07
CA ARG A 168 -3.64 -20.41 -13.65
C ARG A 168 -4.80 -20.59 -12.67
N LEU A 169 -5.38 -19.49 -12.22
CA LEU A 169 -6.54 -19.38 -11.34
C LEU A 169 -7.78 -18.98 -12.14
N GLY A 170 -8.94 -19.46 -11.69
CA GLY A 170 -10.24 -19.22 -12.33
C GLY A 170 -10.56 -20.22 -13.44
N THR A 171 -11.81 -20.19 -13.89
CA THR A 171 -12.32 -21.10 -14.92
C THR A 171 -11.71 -20.77 -16.28
N PRO A 172 -11.39 -21.77 -17.13
CA PRO A 172 -11.02 -21.52 -18.52
C PRO A 172 -12.11 -20.69 -19.21
N PRO A 173 -11.76 -19.61 -19.91
CA PRO A 173 -12.77 -18.81 -20.58
C PRO A 173 -13.44 -19.60 -21.71
N SER A 174 -14.76 -19.46 -21.81
CA SER A 174 -15.58 -20.10 -22.85
C SER A 174 -15.66 -19.28 -24.14
N SER A 175 -15.24 -18.00 -24.13
CA SER A 175 -15.31 -17.10 -25.29
C SER A 175 -13.95 -16.49 -25.68
N PRO A 176 -13.75 -16.14 -26.96
CA PRO A 176 -12.54 -15.47 -27.45
C PRO A 176 -12.36 -14.03 -26.92
N ASP A 177 -13.42 -13.38 -26.43
CA ASP A 177 -13.38 -12.02 -25.88
C ASP A 177 -13.01 -11.96 -24.38
N ALA A 178 -12.69 -13.10 -23.77
CA ALA A 178 -12.38 -13.15 -22.36
C ALA A 178 -11.05 -12.43 -22.05
N GLN A 179 -11.13 -11.39 -21.22
CA GLN A 179 -9.95 -10.71 -20.71
C GLN A 179 -9.12 -11.63 -19.84
N ARG A 180 -7.84 -11.74 -20.21
CA ARG A 180 -6.84 -12.49 -19.46
C ARG A 180 -5.96 -11.51 -18.71
N MET A 181 -5.53 -11.92 -17.52
CA MET A 181 -4.58 -11.14 -16.73
C MET A 181 -3.43 -12.01 -16.27
N LEU A 182 -2.21 -11.52 -16.47
CA LEU A 182 -0.99 -12.09 -15.91
C LEU A 182 -0.48 -11.17 -14.80
N CYS A 183 -0.17 -11.76 -13.66
CA CYS A 183 0.51 -11.10 -12.56
C CYS A 183 1.90 -11.72 -12.42
N THR A 184 2.93 -10.87 -12.48
CA THR A 184 4.33 -11.27 -12.23
C THR A 184 4.81 -10.58 -10.97
N CYS A 185 5.51 -11.31 -10.09
CA CYS A 185 5.99 -10.74 -8.84
C CYS A 185 7.42 -11.20 -8.51
N ALA A 186 8.20 -10.30 -7.92
CA ALA A 186 9.60 -10.54 -7.55
C ALA A 186 9.89 -10.05 -6.10
N PRO A 187 10.84 -10.70 -5.40
CA PRO A 187 11.19 -10.37 -4.02
C PRO A 187 12.03 -9.09 -3.93
N VAL A 188 11.77 -8.27 -2.92
CA VAL A 188 12.54 -7.07 -2.58
C VAL A 188 13.35 -7.35 -1.32
N PHE A 189 14.64 -7.04 -1.39
CA PHE A 189 15.60 -7.28 -0.31
C PHE A 189 16.09 -5.96 0.30
N ASP A 190 16.35 -5.97 1.61
CA ASP A 190 17.01 -4.86 2.30
C ASP A 190 18.54 -5.01 2.29
N TYR A 191 19.26 -4.03 2.86
CA TYR A 191 20.71 -4.06 3.03
C TYR A 191 21.26 -5.28 3.79
N THR A 192 20.43 -6.01 4.53
CA THR A 192 20.82 -7.24 5.24
C THR A 192 20.67 -8.50 4.36
N GLY A 193 20.08 -8.37 3.17
CA GLY A 193 19.76 -9.48 2.29
C GLY A 193 18.47 -10.22 2.66
N ARG A 194 17.66 -9.65 3.57
CA ARG A 194 16.39 -10.26 3.97
C ARG A 194 15.28 -9.84 3.01
N GLU A 195 14.40 -10.77 2.62
CA GLU A 195 13.18 -10.44 1.90
C GLU A 195 12.23 -9.64 2.82
N VAL A 196 12.00 -8.39 2.46
CA VAL A 196 11.22 -7.42 3.25
C VAL A 196 9.90 -7.05 2.58
N ALA A 197 9.82 -7.20 1.27
CA ALA A 197 8.63 -6.90 0.50
C ALA A 197 8.61 -7.69 -0.83
N ARG A 198 7.52 -7.55 -1.58
CA ARG A 198 7.39 -8.01 -2.96
C ARG A 198 6.81 -6.90 -3.82
N VAL A 199 7.25 -6.82 -5.06
CA VAL A 199 6.67 -5.95 -6.07
C VAL A 199 6.15 -6.80 -7.22
N GLY A 200 5.04 -6.39 -7.83
CA GLY A 200 4.53 -7.08 -9.01
C GLY A 200 3.79 -6.17 -9.98
N VAL A 201 3.62 -6.68 -11.20
CA VAL A 201 3.07 -5.97 -12.34
C VAL A 201 1.95 -6.80 -12.97
N PHE A 202 0.88 -6.11 -13.33
CA PHE A 202 -0.26 -6.67 -14.04
C PHE A 202 -0.15 -6.39 -15.53
N THR A 203 -0.29 -7.45 -16.32
CA THR A 203 -0.42 -7.38 -17.79
C THR A 203 -1.78 -7.90 -18.19
N HIS A 204 -2.50 -7.13 -18.99
CA HIS A 204 -3.80 -7.50 -19.53
C HIS A 204 -3.66 -7.84 -21.02
N GLY A 205 -4.36 -8.88 -21.48
CA GLY A 205 -4.34 -9.27 -22.88
C GLY A 205 -5.60 -10.04 -23.29
N PRO A 206 -5.96 -10.01 -24.59
CA PRO A 206 -7.06 -10.80 -25.13
C PRO A 206 -6.68 -12.30 -25.25
N ASP A 207 -5.39 -12.60 -25.43
CA ASP A 207 -4.90 -13.97 -25.67
C ASP A 207 -3.67 -14.34 -24.84
N GLU A 208 -3.25 -15.60 -24.91
CA GLU A 208 -2.06 -16.10 -24.20
C GLU A 208 -0.73 -15.61 -24.79
N ARG A 209 -0.73 -15.15 -26.06
CA ARG A 209 0.47 -14.67 -26.76
C ARG A 209 0.94 -13.33 -26.20
N THR A 210 0.00 -12.51 -25.72
CA THR A 210 0.28 -11.26 -24.99
C THR A 210 1.18 -11.49 -23.76
N PHE A 211 1.25 -12.71 -23.23
CA PHE A 211 2.03 -13.08 -22.05
C PHE A 211 3.41 -13.69 -22.36
N ALA A 212 3.69 -13.99 -23.63
CA ALA A 212 4.95 -14.61 -24.05
C ALA A 212 6.12 -13.59 -24.17
N GLY A 213 5.84 -12.28 -24.12
CA GLY A 213 6.84 -11.21 -24.27
C GLY A 213 6.88 -10.21 -23.10
N ALA A 214 8.10 -9.81 -22.72
CA ALA A 214 8.53 -8.65 -21.89
C ALA A 214 7.92 -8.42 -20.48
N ALA A 215 6.74 -8.94 -20.15
CA ALA A 215 6.07 -8.72 -18.87
C ALA A 215 6.80 -9.32 -17.65
N PRO A 216 7.42 -10.52 -17.70
CA PRO A 216 8.06 -11.13 -16.53
C PRO A 216 9.34 -10.43 -16.05
N SER A 217 10.07 -9.74 -16.93
CA SER A 217 11.31 -9.03 -16.55
C SER A 217 11.05 -7.73 -15.81
N ALA A 218 9.88 -7.10 -16.00
CA ALA A 218 9.54 -5.82 -15.38
C ALA A 218 9.50 -5.90 -13.85
N ALA A 219 8.89 -6.95 -13.29
CA ALA A 219 8.82 -7.15 -11.85
C ALA A 219 10.23 -7.35 -11.24
N TRP A 220 11.13 -8.06 -11.93
CA TRP A 220 12.53 -8.22 -11.51
C TRP A 220 13.30 -6.91 -11.49
N GLU A 221 13.14 -6.09 -12.54
CA GLU A 221 13.84 -4.81 -12.62
C GLU A 221 13.34 -3.84 -11.55
N LEU A 222 12.02 -3.77 -11.34
CA LEU A 222 11.43 -3.03 -10.23
C LEU A 222 12.00 -3.51 -8.89
N ALA A 223 12.00 -4.83 -8.66
CA ALA A 223 12.52 -5.40 -7.42
C ALA A 223 14.00 -5.06 -7.21
N ARG A 224 14.82 -5.12 -8.26
CA ARG A 224 16.23 -4.78 -8.23
C ARG A 224 16.44 -3.31 -7.84
N LEU A 225 15.76 -2.38 -8.51
CA LEU A 225 15.88 -0.94 -8.27
C LEU A 225 15.44 -0.56 -6.85
N ILE A 226 14.34 -1.15 -6.38
CA ILE A 226 13.84 -0.92 -5.02
C ILE A 226 14.82 -1.49 -3.99
N SER A 227 15.32 -2.71 -4.21
CA SER A 227 16.30 -3.34 -3.31
C SER A 227 17.59 -2.53 -3.23
N MET A 228 18.11 -2.02 -4.36
CA MET A 228 19.28 -1.14 -4.38
C MET A 228 19.05 0.15 -3.58
N ARG A 229 17.85 0.75 -3.67
CA ARG A 229 17.49 1.92 -2.87
C ARG A 229 17.38 1.62 -1.38
N LEU A 230 17.15 0.36 -1.00
CA LEU A 230 17.15 -0.13 0.38
C LEU A 230 18.54 -0.60 0.86
N GLY A 231 19.58 -0.34 0.06
CA GLY A 231 20.96 -0.70 0.39
C GLY A 231 21.33 -2.15 0.07
N TYR A 232 20.47 -2.93 -0.59
CA TYR A 232 20.84 -4.25 -1.08
C TYR A 232 21.77 -4.11 -2.28
N LEU A 233 23.01 -4.57 -2.12
CA LEU A 233 23.98 -4.67 -3.19
C LEU A 233 23.90 -6.09 -3.76
N PRO A 234 23.32 -6.30 -4.96
CA PRO A 234 23.41 -7.61 -5.59
C PRO A 234 24.88 -7.95 -5.78
N ALA A 235 25.27 -9.18 -5.44
CA ALA A 235 26.58 -9.70 -5.83
C ALA A 235 26.73 -9.43 -7.32
N THR A 236 27.76 -8.67 -7.69
CA THR A 236 28.04 -8.31 -9.09
C THR A 236 27.99 -9.59 -9.88
N ALA A 237 26.93 -9.78 -10.67
CA ALA A 237 26.93 -10.84 -11.66
C ALA A 237 28.11 -10.49 -12.55
N ALA A 238 29.18 -11.27 -12.44
CA ALA A 238 30.31 -11.20 -13.34
C ALA A 238 29.72 -11.23 -14.75
N ILE A 239 29.81 -10.09 -15.43
CA ILE A 239 29.58 -10.01 -16.86
C ILE A 239 30.74 -10.83 -17.45
N ALA A 240 30.46 -12.08 -17.79
CA ALA A 240 31.29 -12.95 -18.59
C ALA A 240 30.37 -13.70 -19.56
#